data_AF-A0A0D0AEN4-F1
#
_entry.id   AF-A0A0D0AEN4-F1
#
_cell.length_a   1.000
_cell.length_b   1.000
_cell.length_c   1.000
_cell.angle_alpha   90.00
_cell.angle_beta   90.00
_cell.angle_gamma   90.00
#
_symmetry.space_group_name_H-M   'P 1'
#
loop_
_entity.id
_entity.type
_entity.pdbx_description
1 polymer ?
#
loop_
_entity_poly.entity_id
_entity_poly.type
_entity_poly.pdbx_seq_one_letter_code
_entity_poly.pdbx_strand_id
1 'polypeptide(L)'
;KEKVTYSHWQHTRAETKAKLVRWVSESLRPFEIVKDKGFQSLMKTGRPEYYIPSPSTVARDVRLVFAWTRVQIARMIKGYPGKVNFTTDSWTSPNH
;
A
#
# COMPACT_ATOMS: atom_id res chain seq x y z
N LYS A 1 -16.15 -12.58 -8.47
CA LYS A 1 -14.73 -12.50 -8.05
C LYS A 1 -13.90 -12.38 -9.32
N GLU A 2 -13.12 -11.32 -9.47
CA GLU A 2 -12.23 -11.19 -10.64
C GLU A 2 -11.25 -12.37 -10.68
N LYS A 3 -10.97 -12.88 -11.87
CA LYS A 3 -9.99 -13.95 -12.08
C LYS A 3 -8.60 -13.37 -11.83
N VAL A 4 -7.87 -13.89 -10.85
CA VAL A 4 -6.48 -13.49 -10.61
C VAL A 4 -5.64 -13.92 -11.82
N THR A 5 -4.98 -12.96 -12.45
CA THR A 5 -4.07 -13.20 -13.58
C THR A 5 -2.63 -12.97 -13.12
N TYR A 6 -1.72 -13.75 -13.70
CA TYR A 6 -0.29 -13.68 -13.42
C TYR A 6 0.45 -13.35 -14.71
N SER A 7 1.48 -12.51 -14.60
CA SER A 7 2.35 -12.17 -15.72
C SER A 7 3.69 -12.87 -15.58
N HIS A 8 4.16 -13.44 -16.69
CA HIS A 8 5.54 -13.94 -16.78
C HIS A 8 6.56 -12.81 -16.86
N TRP A 9 6.13 -11.61 -17.28
CA TRP A 9 6.98 -10.43 -17.35
C TRP A 9 7.26 -9.86 -15.97
N GLN A 10 8.52 -9.45 -15.76
CA GLN A 10 8.93 -8.79 -14.55
C GLN A 10 8.37 -7.37 -14.51
N HIS A 11 7.91 -6.95 -13.33
CA HIS A 11 7.49 -5.57 -13.12
C HIS A 11 8.62 -4.59 -13.33
N THR A 12 8.28 -3.46 -13.97
CA THR A 12 9.16 -2.30 -13.94
C THR A 12 9.30 -1.80 -12.49
N ARG A 13 10.34 -1.00 -12.20
CA ARG A 13 10.51 -0.43 -10.85
C ARG A 13 9.28 0.36 -10.39
N ALA A 14 8.64 1.10 -11.31
CA ALA A 14 7.43 1.87 -11.01
C ALA A 14 6.24 0.97 -10.68
N GLU A 15 6.03 -0.10 -11.45
CA GLU A 15 4.98 -1.10 -11.19
C GLU A 15 5.21 -1.82 -9.86
N THR A 16 6.45 -2.22 -9.56
CA THR A 16 6.80 -2.83 -8.27
C THR A 16 6.44 -1.91 -7.11
N LYS A 17 6.83 -0.64 -7.19
CA LYS A 17 6.50 0.35 -6.17
C LYS A 17 4.98 0.49 -6.00
N ALA A 18 4.23 0.64 -7.09
CA ALA A 18 2.77 0.76 -7.06
C ALA A 18 2.10 -0.47 -6.45
N LYS A 19 2.52 -1.68 -6.83
CA LYS A 19 1.99 -2.94 -6.28
C LYS A 19 2.30 -3.09 -4.79
N LEU A 20 3.52 -2.76 -4.38
CA LEU A 20 3.90 -2.79 -2.97
C LEU A 20 3.10 -1.79 -2.13
N VAL A 21 2.97 -0.54 -2.58
CA VAL A 21 2.17 0.48 -1.91
C VAL A 21 0.73 0.02 -1.73
N ARG A 22 0.12 -0.53 -2.79
CA ARG A 22 -1.23 -1.09 -2.73
C ARG A 22 -1.31 -2.21 -1.69
N TRP A 23 -0.44 -3.21 -1.80
CA TRP A 23 -0.46 -4.37 -0.92
C TRP A 23 -0.25 -4.01 0.56
N VAL A 24 0.76 -3.21 0.89
CA VAL A 24 1.03 -2.85 2.29
C VAL A 24 -0.10 -2.02 2.90
N SER A 25 -0.76 -1.18 2.09
CA SER A 25 -1.89 -0.36 2.55
C SER A 25 -3.15 -1.20 2.75
N GLU A 26 -3.50 -2.06 1.78
CA GLU A 26 -4.70 -2.91 1.86
C GLU A 26 -4.59 -3.99 2.96
N SER A 27 -3.38 -4.50 3.19
CA SER A 27 -3.13 -5.58 4.17
C SER A 27 -2.57 -5.09 5.51
N LEU A 28 -2.50 -3.77 5.74
CA LEU A 28 -1.97 -3.14 6.95
C LEU A 28 -0.59 -3.69 7.37
N ARG A 29 0.31 -3.89 6.40
CA ARG A 29 1.64 -4.46 6.66
C ARG A 29 2.63 -3.39 7.10
N PRO A 30 3.54 -3.68 8.04
CA PRO A 30 4.62 -2.78 8.37
C PRO A 30 5.55 -2.59 7.16
N PHE A 31 6.09 -1.39 6.97
CA PHE A 31 6.97 -1.10 5.82
C PHE A 31 8.26 -1.91 5.84
N GLU A 32 8.70 -2.36 7.03
CA GLU A 32 9.86 -3.24 7.20
C GLU A 32 9.68 -4.62 6.57
N ILE A 33 8.46 -5.00 6.15
CA ILE A 33 8.21 -6.29 5.48
C ILE A 33 9.08 -6.50 4.23
N VAL A 34 9.48 -5.42 3.54
CA VAL A 34 10.35 -5.53 2.36
C VAL A 34 11.80 -5.90 2.69
N LYS A 35 12.21 -5.79 3.97
CA LYS A 35 13.49 -6.29 4.48
C LYS A 35 13.43 -7.74 4.95
N ASP A 36 12.24 -8.32 5.07
CA ASP A 36 12.10 -9.70 5.52
C ASP A 36 12.85 -10.65 4.57
N LYS A 37 13.61 -11.58 5.15
CA LYS A 37 14.45 -12.51 4.38
C LYS A 37 13.62 -13.47 3.55
N GLY A 38 12.50 -13.94 4.09
CA GLY A 38 11.56 -14.83 3.38
C GLY A 38 10.93 -14.11 2.19
N PHE A 39 10.47 -12.88 2.40
CA PHE A 39 9.95 -12.02 1.33
C PHE A 39 11.00 -11.78 0.23
N GLN A 40 12.22 -11.37 0.59
CA GLN A 40 13.27 -11.14 -0.40
C GLN A 40 13.65 -12.41 -1.18
N SER A 41 13.73 -13.55 -0.49
CA SER A 41 13.96 -14.84 -1.12
C SER A 41 12.86 -15.16 -2.15
N LEU A 42 11.59 -15.04 -1.77
CA LEU A 42 10.46 -15.28 -2.66
C LEU A 42 10.46 -14.35 -3.88
N MET A 43 10.72 -13.06 -3.68
CA MET A 43 10.70 -12.07 -4.76
C MET A 43 11.89 -12.18 -5.71
N LYS A 44 13.05 -12.63 -5.23
CA LYS A 44 14.29 -12.76 -6.03
C LYS A 44 14.52 -14.16 -6.59
N THR A 45 13.80 -15.18 -6.11
CA THR A 45 13.90 -16.54 -6.67
C THR A 45 13.47 -16.54 -8.13
N GLY A 46 14.34 -17.03 -9.02
CA GLY A 46 14.15 -16.97 -10.48
C GLY A 46 14.36 -15.57 -11.10
N ARG A 47 14.49 -14.51 -10.30
CA ARG A 47 14.71 -13.13 -10.73
C ARG A 47 15.68 -12.39 -9.78
N PRO A 48 16.99 -12.75 -9.75
CA PRO A 48 17.94 -12.22 -8.76
C PRO A 48 18.03 -10.69 -8.75
N GLU A 49 17.95 -10.08 -9.95
CA GLU A 49 17.98 -8.63 -10.17
C GLU A 49 16.64 -7.93 -9.92
N TYR A 50 15.65 -8.62 -9.33
CA TYR A 50 14.37 -8.02 -9.00
C TYR A 50 14.56 -6.85 -8.03
N TYR A 51 14.12 -5.67 -8.47
CA TYR A 51 14.18 -4.46 -7.68
C TYR A 51 13.19 -4.53 -6.51
N ILE A 52 13.70 -4.40 -5.29
CA ILE A 52 12.89 -4.27 -4.07
C ILE A 52 13.22 -2.90 -3.46
N PRO A 53 12.23 -2.01 -3.28
CA PRO A 53 12.45 -0.71 -2.66
C PRO A 53 12.77 -0.85 -1.16
N SER A 54 13.46 0.14 -0.60
CA SER A 54 13.68 0.23 0.85
C SER A 54 12.37 0.51 1.61
N PRO A 55 12.26 0.20 2.91
CA PRO A 55 11.11 0.57 3.73
C PRO A 55 10.82 2.07 3.71
N SER A 56 11.87 2.90 3.71
CA SER A 56 11.75 4.36 3.62
C SER A 56 11.13 4.83 2.30
N THR A 57 11.47 4.14 1.19
CA THR A 57 10.87 4.40 -0.12
C THR A 57 9.38 4.04 -0.10
N VAL A 58 9.03 2.84 0.39
CA VAL A 58 7.63 2.40 0.54
C VAL A 58 6.84 3.39 1.40
N ALA A 59 7.37 3.79 2.55
CA ALA A 59 6.73 4.76 3.45
C ALA A 59 6.52 6.13 2.78
N ARG A 60 7.47 6.59 1.97
CA ARG A 60 7.32 7.84 1.19
C ARG A 60 6.24 7.72 0.13
N ASP A 61 6.21 6.63 -0.62
CA ASP A 61 5.23 6.44 -1.69
C ASP A 61 3.82 6.23 -1.12
N VAL A 62 3.66 5.50 -0.01
CA VAL A 62 2.38 5.35 0.70
C VAL A 62 1.86 6.72 1.16
N ARG A 63 2.71 7.55 1.77
CA ARG A 63 2.34 8.92 2.19
C ARG A 63 1.92 9.78 1.00
N LEU A 64 2.62 9.66 -0.13
CA LEU A 64 2.26 10.35 -1.35
C LEU A 64 0.86 9.91 -1.82
N VAL A 65 0.65 8.61 -2.02
CA VAL A 65 -0.66 8.07 -2.43
C VAL A 65 -1.76 8.49 -1.46
N PHE A 66 -1.54 8.43 -0.15
CA PHE A 66 -2.49 8.91 0.85
C PHE A 66 -2.86 10.39 0.65
N ALA A 67 -1.87 11.27 0.44
CA ALA A 67 -2.13 12.70 0.25
C ALA A 67 -3.02 12.97 -0.97
N TRP A 68 -2.75 12.29 -2.09
CA TRP A 68 -3.57 12.37 -3.30
C TRP A 68 -4.97 11.80 -3.10
N THR A 69 -5.07 10.60 -2.52
CA THR A 69 -6.35 9.94 -2.24
C THR A 69 -7.22 10.77 -1.31
N ARG A 70 -6.63 11.41 -0.28
CA ARG A 70 -7.34 12.30 0.64
C ARG A 70 -8.00 13.48 -0.10
N VAL A 71 -7.30 14.09 -1.06
CA VAL A 71 -7.86 15.18 -1.87
C VAL A 71 -9.03 14.67 -2.74
N GLN A 72 -8.89 13.49 -3.34
CA GLN A 72 -9.96 12.89 -4.14
C GLN A 72 -11.19 12.54 -3.30
N ILE A 73 -11.00 11.90 -2.15
CA ILE A 73 -12.10 11.59 -1.21
C ILE A 73 -12.77 12.88 -0.74
N ALA A 74 -12.01 13.92 -0.39
CA ALA A 74 -12.57 15.20 0.01
C ALA A 74 -13.44 15.83 -1.10
N ARG A 75 -13.01 15.73 -2.37
CA ARG A 75 -13.81 16.17 -3.52
C ARG A 75 -15.09 15.34 -3.66
N MET A 76 -15.02 14.02 -3.50
CA MET A 76 -16.18 13.14 -3.57
C MET A 76 -17.20 13.44 -2.46
N ILE A 77 -16.73 13.63 -1.22
CA ILE A 77 -17.59 13.96 -0.07
C ILE A 77 -18.25 15.34 -0.28
N LYS A 78 -17.50 16.36 -0.72
CA LYS A 78 -18.06 17.71 -0.98
C LYS A 78 -19.09 17.73 -2.10
N GLY A 79 -18.92 16.88 -3.12
CA GLY A 79 -19.84 16.78 -4.25
C GLY A 79 -21.03 15.84 -4.02
N TYR A 80 -21.14 15.21 -2.84
CA TYR A 80 -22.21 14.26 -2.56
C TYR A 80 -23.51 15.01 -2.22
N PRO A 81 -24.61 14.82 -2.98
CA PRO A 81 -25.86 15.58 -2.80
C PRO A 81 -26.67 15.12 -1.58
N GLY A 82 -26.30 14.00 -0.95
CA GLY A 82 -27.01 13.42 0.19
C GLY A 82 -26.44 13.84 1.54
N LYS A 83 -26.96 13.21 2.60
CA LYS A 83 -26.45 13.38 3.98
C LYS A 83 -25.25 12.48 4.22
N VAL A 84 -24.24 13.00 4.91
CA VAL A 84 -23.05 12.25 5.35
C VAL A 84 -23.14 12.05 6.86
N ASN A 85 -23.08 10.80 7.32
CA ASN A 85 -23.05 10.48 8.75
C ASN A 85 -21.59 10.35 9.21
N PHE A 86 -21.27 10.88 10.38
CA PHE A 86 -19.97 10.74 11.02
C PHE A 86 -20.12 9.98 12.33
N THR A 87 -19.34 8.93 12.50
CA THR A 87 -19.20 8.21 13.77
C THR A 87 -17.80 8.48 14.32
N THR A 88 -17.69 8.70 15.62
CA THR A 88 -16.41 8.88 16.31
C THR A 88 -16.26 7.71 17.26
N ASP A 89 -15.17 6.98 17.13
CA ASP A 89 -14.78 5.96 18.09
C ASP A 89 -13.77 6.57 19.07
N SER A 90 -13.95 6.32 20.37
CA SER A 90 -13.14 6.91 21.44
C SER A 90 -12.80 5.83 22.47
N TRP A 91 -11.73 5.09 22.20
CA TRP A 91 -11.15 4.14 23.15
C TRP A 91 -9.89 4.73 23.80
N THR A 92 -9.56 4.24 25.00
CA THR A 92 -8.27 4.49 25.66
C THR A 92 -7.50 3.18 25.75
N SER A 93 -6.20 3.22 25.45
CA SER A 93 -5.28 2.08 25.63
C SER A 93 -4.33 2.42 26.76
N PRO A 94 -4.26 1.61 27.83
CA PRO A 94 -3.23 1.78 28.85
C PRO A 94 -1.89 1.32 28.27
N ASN A 95 -1.18 2.24 27.61
CA ASN A 95 0.21 2.00 27.22
C ASN A 95 1.06 2.10 28.49
N HIS A 96 1.26 0.96 29.18
CA HIS A 96 2.24 0.79 30.24
C HIS A 96 3.60 0.39 29.67
#